data_AF-A0A415D9U0-F1
#
_entry.id   AF-A0A415D9U0-F1
#
_cell.length_a   1.000
_cell.length_b   1.000
_cell.length_c   1.000
_cell.angle_alpha   90.00
_cell.angle_beta   90.00
_cell.angle_gamma   90.00
#
_symmetry.space_group_name_H-M   'P 1'
#
loop_
_entity.id
_entity.type
_entity.pdbx_description
1 polymer ?
#
loop_
_entity_poly.entity_id
_entity_poly.type
_entity_poly.pdbx_seq_one_letter_code
_entity_poly.pdbx_strand_id
1 'polypeptide(L)'
;MEKNKKKILIGSVSSVAAAVLLTGIIVAAVQGSGKAVKVAPVSNMNSGGRYSGSEISDYGTVTTNMNQDIYYDESLTVKEVYVKAGDTVKIGDRLVAYDTTLATMEKEMKQMEIEGIALNRKNIEAELKQLRGTKAVAKGDATGADPVVKTSATETKAVAKGNVAGINTVVQASAAGTDAVVNADTGKSRTTASVQRQNMTAREGNTDTGTAGSDQDSTVTDGKETGKPFPEELKGTKIYDKITEESVPYNEDGDGTEEKPYRYLCAPGVTVHAQFMLKVLENREICTFEVVDDKDNPTRILYEWTLDGKNGQIIKPVQPDQPDTPSEPDVPDEPDTPSEPEDPSEPDDPGISDGPTKEELAKEIQEKEERLKELELEQRTAELELKQLKKKVDNAIVTSTVEGTVKSVTDEETARLENTPIISVAGEDGFYVTGRVAETAFDKIKEGMTVTVTSWTSGMTYEATISGVSSSPSTGYSDGNNENLSYYPFTAVIHGDAELSNGDGVDLSIDDLSSQDEDEIYLEQMFVREDGNQYYVYKKGDNGKLKKQYVEVGKNVSGSLEIVSGLSLDDEIAFPYGRDVREGAKTKSTDTLYDYK
;
A
#
# COMPACT_ATOMS: atom_id res chain seq x y z
N MET A 1 104.14 -22.30 36.41
CA MET A 1 103.31 -22.78 37.54
C MET A 1 101.97 -22.08 37.48
N GLU A 2 100.95 -22.87 37.72
CA GLU A 2 99.52 -22.65 37.55
C GLU A 2 98.92 -21.75 38.64
N LYS A 3 97.64 -21.34 38.42
CA LYS A 3 96.61 -20.86 39.38
C LYS A 3 96.59 -19.34 39.63
N ASN A 4 95.45 -18.62 39.61
CA ASN A 4 94.05 -18.96 39.90
C ASN A 4 93.04 -18.00 39.23
N LYS A 5 91.93 -18.58 38.74
CA LYS A 5 90.64 -17.92 38.47
C LYS A 5 89.85 -17.77 39.78
N LYS A 6 89.22 -16.62 40.06
CA LYS A 6 87.94 -16.50 40.79
C LYS A 6 87.46 -15.04 40.93
N LYS A 7 86.13 -14.84 40.75
CA LYS A 7 85.30 -13.64 41.04
C LYS A 7 85.51 -12.51 40.01
N ILE A 8 84.56 -12.20 39.14
CA ILE A 8 83.38 -11.36 39.40
C ILE A 8 82.44 -11.53 38.20
N LEU A 9 81.24 -12.08 38.39
CA LEU A 9 80.08 -11.81 37.50
C LEU A 9 78.75 -12.25 38.16
N ILE A 10 78.50 -11.82 39.39
CA ILE A 10 77.19 -11.98 40.07
C ILE A 10 76.77 -10.59 40.57
N GLY A 11 76.61 -9.66 39.64
CA GLY A 11 76.26 -8.26 39.97
C GLY A 11 75.35 -7.57 38.96
N SER A 12 75.24 -8.05 37.71
CA SER A 12 74.48 -7.36 36.65
C SER A 12 73.21 -8.08 36.17
N VAL A 13 73.03 -9.37 36.46
CA VAL A 13 71.79 -10.10 36.08
C VAL A 13 70.68 -9.94 37.12
N SER A 14 71.04 -9.73 38.39
CA SER A 14 70.04 -9.56 39.46
C SER A 14 69.38 -8.17 39.47
N SER A 15 70.05 -7.14 38.96
CA SER A 15 69.50 -5.78 38.87
C SER A 15 68.55 -5.60 37.69
N VAL A 16 68.82 -6.24 36.54
CA VAL A 16 67.92 -6.22 35.37
C VAL A 16 66.69 -7.09 35.60
N ALA A 17 66.83 -8.28 36.20
CA ALA A 17 65.69 -9.13 36.56
C ALA A 17 64.80 -8.47 37.64
N ALA A 18 65.40 -7.80 38.63
CA ALA A 18 64.62 -7.04 39.62
C ALA A 18 63.93 -5.82 39.01
N ALA A 19 64.54 -5.11 38.06
CA ALA A 19 63.91 -3.98 37.36
C ALA A 19 62.76 -4.42 36.44
N VAL A 20 62.87 -5.56 35.76
CA VAL A 20 61.80 -6.14 34.91
C VAL A 20 60.68 -6.75 35.75
N LEU A 21 60.99 -7.39 36.89
CA LEU A 21 59.98 -7.86 37.84
C LEU A 21 59.30 -6.69 38.56
N LEU A 22 60.01 -5.63 38.94
CA LEU A 22 59.41 -4.44 39.54
C LEU A 22 58.56 -3.66 38.54
N THR A 23 58.98 -3.50 37.29
CA THR A 23 58.14 -2.88 36.25
C THR A 23 56.95 -3.77 35.87
N GLY A 24 57.12 -5.10 35.80
CA GLY A 24 56.02 -6.04 35.59
C GLY A 24 55.01 -6.06 36.74
N ILE A 25 55.47 -5.98 37.99
CA ILE A 25 54.63 -5.87 39.19
C ILE A 25 53.96 -4.50 39.26
N ILE A 26 54.63 -3.41 38.87
CA ILE A 26 54.02 -2.07 38.81
C ILE A 26 53.00 -2.01 37.68
N VAL A 27 53.25 -2.57 36.50
CA VAL A 27 52.27 -2.61 35.40
C VAL A 27 51.07 -3.50 35.77
N ALA A 28 51.29 -4.64 36.43
CA ALA A 28 50.20 -5.50 36.92
C ALA A 28 49.44 -4.88 38.11
N ALA A 29 50.11 -4.16 39.01
CA ALA A 29 49.49 -3.46 40.13
C ALA A 29 48.73 -2.22 39.67
N VAL A 30 49.26 -1.45 38.71
CA VAL A 30 48.57 -0.31 38.07
C VAL A 30 47.41 -0.79 37.19
N GLN A 31 47.46 -2.00 36.63
CA GLN A 31 46.30 -2.63 35.99
C GLN A 31 45.28 -3.23 37.00
N GLY A 32 45.70 -3.51 38.24
CA GLY A 32 44.89 -4.17 39.27
C GLY A 32 44.29 -3.26 40.36
N SER A 33 44.68 -1.99 40.43
CA SER A 33 44.30 -1.05 41.50
C SER A 33 43.22 -0.02 41.13
N GLY A 34 42.61 -0.12 39.94
CA GLY A 34 41.50 0.75 39.55
C GLY A 34 40.25 0.49 40.41
N LYS A 35 39.53 1.54 40.81
CA LYS A 35 38.22 1.39 41.44
C LYS A 35 37.29 0.65 40.46
N ALA A 36 36.46 -0.25 40.97
CA ALA A 36 35.51 -0.97 40.13
C ALA A 36 34.53 0.03 39.49
N VAL A 37 34.33 -0.11 38.18
CA VAL A 37 33.45 0.76 37.39
C VAL A 37 32.01 0.35 37.64
N LYS A 38 31.14 1.33 37.92
CA LYS A 38 29.71 1.07 38.08
C LYS A 38 29.10 0.64 36.76
N VAL A 39 28.29 -0.41 36.79
CA VAL A 39 27.46 -0.86 35.67
C VAL A 39 26.02 -1.01 36.13
N ALA A 40 25.05 -0.73 35.27
CA ALA A 40 23.63 -0.92 35.55
C ALA A 40 22.94 -1.71 34.43
N PRO A 41 21.87 -2.47 34.75
CA PRO A 41 21.08 -3.18 33.76
C PRO A 41 20.55 -2.25 32.68
N VAL A 42 20.58 -2.69 31.43
CA VAL A 42 20.07 -1.94 30.27
C VAL A 42 18.58 -1.71 30.42
N SER A 43 17.82 -2.65 31.00
CA SER A 43 16.41 -2.45 31.36
C SER A 43 16.15 -1.17 32.16
N ASN A 44 17.08 -0.81 33.05
CA ASN A 44 16.95 0.36 33.91
C ASN A 44 17.47 1.64 33.25
N MET A 45 18.34 1.49 32.23
CA MET A 45 18.91 2.57 31.42
C MET A 45 18.12 2.82 30.14
N ASN A 46 17.19 1.93 29.80
CA ASN A 46 16.33 2.05 28.64
C ASN A 46 15.36 3.20 28.90
N SER A 47 15.42 4.25 28.07
CA SER A 47 14.50 5.38 28.21
C SER A 47 13.08 5.03 27.79
N GLY A 48 12.87 3.85 27.20
CA GLY A 48 11.65 3.46 26.50
C GLY A 48 11.50 4.33 25.25
N GLY A 49 11.23 3.73 24.11
CA GLY A 49 11.00 4.44 22.86
C GLY A 49 9.68 5.22 22.87
N ARG A 50 9.37 6.06 23.88
CA ARG A 50 8.14 6.86 23.97
C ARG A 50 7.88 7.78 22.77
N TYR A 51 8.86 7.89 21.87
CA TYR A 51 8.80 8.72 20.68
C TYR A 51 9.00 7.92 19.38
N SER A 52 8.97 6.58 19.43
CA SER A 52 8.93 5.77 18.22
C SER A 52 7.48 5.76 17.69
N GLY A 53 7.26 6.57 16.64
CA GLY A 53 6.08 6.67 15.78
C GLY A 53 4.80 6.04 16.30
N SER A 54 4.25 6.58 17.40
CA SER A 54 3.06 6.01 18.01
C SER A 54 1.92 6.08 17.00
N GLU A 55 1.34 4.93 16.73
CA GLU A 55 0.19 4.75 15.84
C GLU A 55 -1.07 5.46 16.38
N ILE A 56 -1.01 5.91 17.63
CA ILE A 56 -1.98 6.73 18.34
C ILE A 56 -1.30 8.02 18.81
N SER A 57 -2.01 9.15 18.81
CA SER A 57 -1.53 10.32 19.55
C SER A 57 -1.51 9.95 21.03
N ASP A 58 -0.33 10.05 21.65
CA ASP A 58 -0.10 9.72 23.05
C ASP A 58 -0.80 10.69 24.01
N TYR A 59 -1.44 11.75 23.51
CA TYR A 59 -2.22 12.69 24.31
C TYR A 59 -3.63 12.94 23.78
N GLY A 60 -4.53 13.32 24.69
CA GLY A 60 -5.91 13.70 24.42
C GLY A 60 -6.42 14.79 25.37
N THR A 61 -7.69 15.15 25.21
CA THR A 61 -8.35 16.14 26.06
C THR A 61 -9.67 15.60 26.61
N VAL A 62 -9.95 15.88 27.88
CA VAL A 62 -11.19 15.51 28.56
C VAL A 62 -12.27 16.56 28.35
N THR A 63 -13.50 16.13 28.08
CA THR A 63 -14.73 16.94 28.09
C THR A 63 -15.77 16.29 28.99
N THR A 64 -16.47 17.07 29.81
CA THR A 64 -17.50 16.54 30.74
C THR A 64 -18.92 16.49 30.16
N ASN A 65 -19.10 17.06 28.96
CA ASN A 65 -20.35 17.12 28.23
C ASN A 65 -20.05 17.19 26.72
N MET A 66 -20.18 16.08 26.01
CA MET A 66 -19.88 16.02 24.58
C MET A 66 -21.16 16.01 23.76
N ASN A 67 -21.25 16.92 22.78
CA ASN A 67 -22.27 16.83 21.75
C ASN A 67 -21.69 16.07 20.55
N GLN A 68 -22.53 15.27 19.91
CA GLN A 68 -22.23 14.69 18.61
C GLN A 68 -23.05 15.42 17.55
N ASP A 69 -22.35 16.18 16.71
CA ASP A 69 -22.95 16.92 15.60
C ASP A 69 -22.57 16.26 14.27
N ILE A 70 -23.58 15.87 13.50
CA ILE A 70 -23.43 15.28 12.16
C ILE A 70 -23.76 16.35 11.15
N TYR A 71 -22.75 16.79 10.40
CA TYR A 71 -22.89 17.82 9.37
C TYR A 71 -23.18 17.23 8.00
N TYR A 72 -23.66 18.10 7.11
CA TYR A 72 -23.77 17.79 5.69
C TYR A 72 -22.40 17.57 5.05
N ASP A 73 -22.31 16.55 4.20
CA ASP A 73 -21.13 16.21 3.42
C ASP A 73 -21.55 16.18 1.94
N GLU A 74 -20.92 17.00 1.09
CA GLU A 74 -21.23 17.09 -0.34
C GLU A 74 -21.03 15.78 -1.11
N SER A 75 -20.26 14.84 -0.55
CA SER A 75 -19.96 13.55 -1.15
C SER A 75 -20.95 12.43 -0.77
N LEU A 76 -21.93 12.73 0.10
CA LEU A 76 -22.89 11.78 0.65
C LEU A 76 -24.32 12.34 0.59
N THR A 77 -25.27 11.52 0.16
CA THR A 77 -26.71 11.87 0.15
C THR A 77 -27.42 11.12 1.25
N VAL A 78 -28.28 11.76 2.04
CA VAL A 78 -29.03 11.09 3.11
C VAL A 78 -30.08 10.17 2.51
N LYS A 79 -30.06 8.89 2.89
CA LYS A 79 -31.07 7.89 2.52
C LYS A 79 -32.19 7.82 3.55
N GLU A 80 -31.84 7.77 4.83
CA GLU A 80 -32.80 7.60 5.91
C GLU A 80 -32.26 8.21 7.22
N VAL A 81 -33.13 8.90 7.95
CA VAL A 81 -32.85 9.38 9.32
C VAL A 81 -33.64 8.52 10.30
N TYR A 82 -32.96 7.95 11.30
CA TYR A 82 -33.54 6.98 12.24
C TYR A 82 -34.10 7.59 13.51
N VAL A 83 -33.81 8.87 13.78
CA VAL A 83 -34.15 9.56 15.02
C VAL A 83 -34.91 10.85 14.76
N LYS A 84 -35.60 11.35 15.79
CA LYS A 84 -36.22 12.68 15.81
C LYS A 84 -35.80 13.46 17.05
N ALA A 85 -36.00 14.77 17.01
CA ALA A 85 -35.75 15.62 18.17
C ALA A 85 -36.53 15.16 19.41
N GLY A 86 -35.84 15.06 20.54
CA GLY A 86 -36.35 14.58 21.82
C GLY A 86 -36.19 13.08 22.06
N ASP A 87 -35.74 12.29 21.07
CA ASP A 87 -35.44 10.88 21.29
C ASP A 87 -34.19 10.69 22.19
N THR A 88 -34.22 9.67 23.04
CA THR A 88 -33.04 9.23 23.79
C THR A 88 -32.29 8.19 22.96
N VAL A 89 -30.97 8.31 22.88
CA VAL A 89 -30.09 7.41 22.14
C VAL A 89 -28.96 6.89 23.03
N LYS A 90 -28.52 5.67 22.76
CA LYS A 90 -27.34 5.05 23.37
C LYS A 90 -26.20 4.98 22.37
N ILE A 91 -24.99 4.76 22.88
CA ILE A 91 -23.82 4.50 22.04
C ILE A 91 -24.11 3.30 21.12
N GLY A 92 -23.86 3.48 19.83
CA GLY A 92 -24.14 2.49 18.77
C GLY A 92 -25.54 2.60 18.14
N ASP A 93 -26.47 3.39 18.69
CA ASP A 93 -27.78 3.58 18.06
C ASP A 93 -27.63 4.30 16.72
N ARG A 94 -28.33 3.82 15.69
CA ARG A 94 -28.25 4.40 14.33
C ARG A 94 -28.89 5.78 14.33
N LEU A 95 -28.21 6.77 13.76
CA LEU A 95 -28.68 8.15 13.65
C LEU A 95 -29.14 8.46 12.23
N VAL A 96 -28.28 8.22 11.25
CA VAL A 96 -28.53 8.46 9.82
C VAL A 96 -27.85 7.39 8.97
N ALA A 97 -28.48 7.02 7.86
CA ALA A 97 -27.88 6.25 6.79
C ALA A 97 -27.79 7.09 5.51
N TYR A 98 -26.65 7.03 4.84
CA TYR A 98 -26.42 7.63 3.53
C TYR A 98 -26.73 6.64 2.40
N ASP A 99 -27.03 7.17 1.22
CA ASP A 99 -27.21 6.39 0.01
C ASP A 99 -25.85 5.92 -0.52
N THR A 100 -25.58 4.64 -0.32
CA THR A 100 -24.35 3.98 -0.78
C THR A 100 -24.49 3.35 -2.16
N THR A 101 -25.60 3.52 -2.87
CA THR A 101 -25.84 2.80 -4.13
C THR A 101 -24.67 3.00 -5.10
N LEU A 102 -24.31 4.26 -5.38
CA LEU A 102 -23.17 4.58 -6.24
C LEU A 102 -21.83 4.07 -5.66
N ALA A 103 -21.56 4.32 -4.38
CA ALA A 103 -20.31 3.91 -3.75
C ALA A 103 -20.14 2.37 -3.70
N THR A 104 -21.25 1.65 -3.56
CA THR A 104 -21.29 0.17 -3.58
C THR A 104 -21.02 -0.34 -4.97
N MET A 105 -21.61 0.29 -6.00
CA MET A 105 -21.34 -0.03 -7.39
C MET A 105 -19.89 0.27 -7.76
N GLU A 106 -19.33 1.42 -7.36
CA GLU A 106 -17.91 1.75 -7.55
C GLU A 106 -17.01 0.70 -6.89
N LYS A 107 -17.33 0.27 -5.66
CA LYS A 107 -16.61 -0.79 -4.95
C LYS A 107 -16.65 -2.11 -5.73
N GLU A 108 -17.82 -2.52 -6.21
CA GLU A 108 -17.98 -3.76 -7.00
C GLU A 108 -17.29 -3.67 -8.36
N MET A 109 -17.36 -2.53 -9.03
CA MET A 109 -16.63 -2.25 -10.28
C MET A 109 -15.13 -2.34 -10.08
N LYS A 110 -14.61 -1.76 -9.01
CA LYS A 110 -13.18 -1.83 -8.68
C LYS A 110 -12.74 -3.26 -8.38
N GLN A 111 -13.61 -4.06 -7.73
CA GLN A 111 -13.36 -5.48 -7.52
C GLN A 111 -13.33 -6.27 -8.84
N MET A 112 -14.22 -5.94 -9.79
CA MET A 112 -14.23 -6.53 -11.13
C MET A 112 -12.99 -6.16 -11.95
N GLU A 113 -12.51 -4.93 -11.82
CA GLU A 113 -11.25 -4.46 -12.41
C GLU A 113 -10.06 -5.29 -11.91
N ILE A 114 -9.95 -5.49 -10.59
CA ILE A 114 -8.91 -6.33 -9.97
C ILE A 114 -8.99 -7.79 -10.47
N GLU A 115 -10.19 -8.37 -10.51
CA GLU A 115 -10.40 -9.73 -11.03
C GLU A 115 -9.98 -9.85 -12.50
N GLY A 116 -10.25 -8.84 -13.31
CA GLY A 116 -9.83 -8.76 -14.70
C GLY A 116 -8.33 -8.67 -14.88
N ILE A 117 -7.67 -7.80 -14.11
CA ILE A 117 -6.21 -7.67 -14.09
C ILE A 117 -5.57 -9.01 -13.68
N ALA A 118 -6.08 -9.66 -12.63
CA ALA A 118 -5.57 -10.94 -12.16
C ALA A 118 -5.71 -12.05 -13.21
N LEU A 119 -6.84 -12.10 -13.94
CA LEU A 119 -7.04 -13.05 -15.02
C LEU A 119 -6.07 -12.80 -16.18
N ASN A 120 -5.85 -11.53 -16.55
CA ASN A 120 -4.89 -11.17 -17.60
C ASN A 120 -3.46 -11.59 -17.23
N ARG A 121 -3.03 -11.30 -15.99
CA ARG A 121 -1.72 -11.76 -15.48
C ARG A 121 -1.57 -13.27 -15.61
N LYS A 122 -2.59 -14.03 -15.20
CA LYS A 122 -2.60 -15.49 -15.32
C LYS A 122 -2.46 -15.98 -16.77
N ASN A 123 -3.12 -15.31 -17.73
CA ASN A 123 -2.99 -15.64 -19.15
C ASN A 123 -1.57 -15.36 -19.66
N ILE A 124 -1.02 -14.18 -19.39
CA ILE A 124 0.35 -13.81 -19.79
C ILE A 124 1.39 -14.74 -19.15
N GLU A 125 1.20 -15.15 -17.89
CA GLU A 125 2.06 -16.13 -17.23
C GLU A 125 2.03 -17.50 -17.93
N ALA A 126 0.85 -17.94 -18.38
CA ALA A 126 0.71 -19.19 -19.13
C ALA A 126 1.41 -19.10 -20.50
N GLU A 127 1.27 -17.98 -21.21
CA GLU A 127 1.98 -17.73 -22.48
C GLU A 127 3.49 -17.66 -22.29
N LEU A 128 3.97 -16.96 -21.24
CA LEU A 128 5.40 -16.92 -20.90
C LEU A 128 5.95 -18.32 -20.62
N LYS A 129 5.17 -19.18 -19.95
CA LYS A 129 5.54 -20.57 -19.71
C LYS A 129 5.67 -21.35 -21.02
N GLN A 130 4.78 -21.12 -21.99
CA GLN A 130 4.87 -21.72 -23.32
C GLN A 130 6.08 -21.21 -24.10
N LEU A 131 6.27 -19.88 -24.19
CA LEU A 131 7.39 -19.26 -24.91
C LEU A 131 8.74 -19.72 -24.38
N ARG A 132 8.89 -19.87 -23.06
CA ARG A 132 10.11 -20.39 -22.43
C ARG A 132 10.36 -21.88 -22.75
N GLY A 133 9.31 -22.63 -23.11
CA GLY A 133 9.37 -24.02 -23.54
C GLY A 133 9.68 -24.19 -25.04
N THR A 134 9.54 -23.13 -25.85
CA THR A 134 9.75 -23.17 -27.31
C THR A 134 11.24 -23.24 -27.66
N LYS A 135 11.64 -24.18 -28.54
CA LYS A 135 13.01 -24.27 -29.06
C LYS A 135 13.24 -23.21 -30.14
N ALA A 136 14.17 -22.28 -29.90
CA ALA A 136 14.56 -21.26 -30.88
C ALA A 136 15.32 -21.85 -32.08
N VAL A 137 15.07 -21.32 -33.28
CA VAL A 137 15.77 -21.73 -34.51
C VAL A 137 17.05 -20.92 -34.66
N ALA A 138 18.17 -21.58 -34.95
CA ALA A 138 19.45 -20.91 -35.19
C ALA A 138 19.43 -20.24 -36.57
N LYS A 139 19.65 -18.92 -36.61
CA LYS A 139 19.88 -18.18 -37.85
C LYS A 139 21.19 -18.69 -38.46
N GLY A 140 21.11 -19.27 -39.66
CA GLY A 140 22.30 -19.64 -40.43
C GLY A 140 23.15 -18.41 -40.72
N ASP A 141 24.40 -18.42 -40.26
CA ASP A 141 25.39 -17.41 -40.58
C ASP A 141 25.66 -17.39 -42.09
N ALA A 142 25.15 -16.38 -42.78
CA ALA A 142 25.66 -15.97 -44.08
C ALA A 142 26.69 -14.85 -43.86
N THR A 143 27.95 -15.25 -43.73
CA THR A 143 29.10 -14.35 -43.74
C THR A 143 29.26 -13.65 -45.09
N GLY A 144 29.39 -12.32 -45.06
CA GLY A 144 30.28 -11.58 -45.97
C GLY A 144 29.61 -10.56 -46.91
N ALA A 145 29.64 -9.29 -46.51
CA ALA A 145 30.31 -8.20 -47.23
C ALA A 145 29.96 -6.84 -46.60
N ASP A 146 30.96 -6.18 -45.99
CA ASP A 146 30.94 -4.72 -45.84
C ASP A 146 30.86 -4.06 -47.23
N PRO A 147 30.14 -2.94 -47.39
CA PRO A 147 30.86 -1.66 -47.38
C PRO A 147 30.11 -0.47 -46.74
N VAL A 148 30.89 0.31 -45.99
CA VAL A 148 30.97 1.78 -46.00
C VAL A 148 29.78 2.57 -45.42
N VAL A 149 29.92 2.92 -44.14
CA VAL A 149 29.23 4.06 -43.53
C VAL A 149 29.95 5.36 -43.91
N LYS A 150 29.28 6.23 -44.66
CA LYS A 150 29.57 7.67 -44.71
C LYS A 150 28.53 8.41 -43.85
N THR A 151 29.08 9.31 -43.05
CA THR A 151 28.49 10.20 -42.06
C THR A 151 27.44 11.20 -42.57
N SER A 152 26.35 11.35 -41.80
CA SER A 152 25.72 12.62 -41.38
C SER A 152 24.43 12.25 -40.62
N ALA A 153 23.91 12.90 -39.58
CA ALA A 153 24.33 13.92 -38.61
C ALA A 153 23.10 14.03 -37.67
N THR A 154 23.33 14.01 -36.35
CA THR A 154 22.57 14.68 -35.26
C THR A 154 21.03 14.75 -35.34
N GLU A 155 20.34 14.23 -34.32
CA GLU A 155 19.78 15.09 -33.25
C GLU A 155 19.36 14.25 -32.02
N THR A 156 20.10 14.44 -30.93
CA THR A 156 19.68 14.13 -29.56
C THR A 156 18.51 15.03 -29.18
N LYS A 157 17.38 14.47 -28.76
CA LYS A 157 16.39 15.18 -27.95
C LYS A 157 16.10 14.41 -26.67
N ALA A 158 16.52 15.03 -25.58
CA ALA A 158 16.31 14.60 -24.20
C ALA A 158 14.82 14.44 -23.88
N VAL A 159 14.48 13.36 -23.18
CA VAL A 159 13.22 13.28 -22.43
C VAL A 159 13.55 13.68 -21.00
N ALA A 160 13.09 14.88 -20.63
CA ALA A 160 13.14 15.38 -19.27
C ALA A 160 12.15 14.59 -18.41
N LYS A 161 12.65 13.99 -17.32
CA LYS A 161 11.83 13.57 -16.18
C LYS A 161 11.31 14.85 -15.50
N GLY A 162 10.02 15.12 -15.67
CA GLY A 162 9.29 16.12 -14.90
C GLY A 162 8.38 15.41 -13.90
N ASN A 163 8.77 15.44 -12.62
CA ASN A 163 7.85 15.20 -11.51
C ASN A 163 6.73 16.25 -11.58
N VAL A 164 5.47 15.82 -11.58
CA VAL A 164 4.34 16.69 -11.23
C VAL A 164 3.56 15.99 -10.12
N ALA A 165 3.92 16.35 -8.89
CA ALA A 165 3.02 16.29 -7.76
C ALA A 165 2.05 17.48 -7.91
N GLY A 166 0.79 17.20 -8.23
CA GLY A 166 -0.28 18.20 -8.29
C GLY A 166 -0.90 18.36 -6.90
N ILE A 167 -0.47 19.39 -6.17
CA ILE A 167 -1.13 19.86 -4.95
C ILE A 167 -2.18 20.88 -5.38
N ASN A 168 -3.46 20.58 -5.17
CA ASN A 168 -4.55 21.55 -5.34
C ASN A 168 -4.68 22.37 -4.06
N THR A 169 -4.04 23.54 -4.03
CA THR A 169 -4.32 24.57 -3.02
C THR A 169 -5.27 25.59 -3.62
N VAL A 170 -6.53 25.56 -3.17
CA VAL A 170 -7.52 26.60 -3.42
C VAL A 170 -7.25 27.75 -2.45
N VAL A 171 -6.93 28.93 -2.98
CA VAL A 171 -7.05 30.19 -2.25
C VAL A 171 -8.02 31.07 -3.01
N GLN A 172 -9.12 31.43 -2.37
CA GLN A 172 -10.11 32.35 -2.90
C GLN A 172 -9.94 33.75 -2.29
N ALA A 173 -10.25 34.74 -3.14
CA ALA A 173 -10.62 36.13 -2.89
C ALA A 173 -9.51 37.20 -2.77
N SER A 174 -9.51 38.17 -3.70
CA SER A 174 -10.32 39.40 -3.53
C SER A 174 -10.21 40.33 -4.73
N ALA A 175 -11.27 41.12 -4.95
CA ALA A 175 -11.53 41.93 -6.12
C ALA A 175 -11.00 43.38 -6.03
N ALA A 176 -10.61 43.93 -7.18
CA ALA A 176 -10.73 45.33 -7.62
C ALA A 176 -10.26 45.33 -9.09
N GLY A 177 -10.93 45.85 -10.13
CA GLY A 177 -11.91 46.91 -10.27
C GLY A 177 -11.51 47.72 -11.52
N THR A 178 -12.51 48.20 -12.27
CA THR A 178 -12.53 49.23 -13.35
C THR A 178 -12.47 48.80 -14.83
N ASP A 179 -13.64 48.96 -15.45
CA ASP A 179 -13.97 49.72 -16.67
C ASP A 179 -13.26 49.44 -18.01
N ALA A 180 -14.03 48.99 -19.00
CA ALA A 180 -14.50 49.79 -20.15
C ALA A 180 -15.00 48.84 -21.30
N VAL A 181 -16.31 48.78 -21.62
CA VAL A 181 -17.03 49.61 -22.62
C VAL A 181 -17.29 48.84 -23.94
N VAL A 182 -18.56 48.40 -24.10
CA VAL A 182 -19.43 48.27 -25.31
C VAL A 182 -18.94 47.46 -26.54
N ASN A 183 -19.78 46.84 -27.39
CA ASN A 183 -21.23 46.85 -27.62
C ASN A 183 -21.59 45.67 -28.53
N ALA A 184 -22.84 45.18 -28.41
CA ALA A 184 -23.81 44.83 -29.47
C ALA A 184 -23.39 43.90 -30.64
N ASP A 185 -24.21 43.08 -31.28
CA ASP A 185 -25.58 42.55 -31.15
C ASP A 185 -25.78 41.78 -32.47
N THR A 186 -26.73 40.85 -32.47
CA THR A 186 -27.43 40.25 -33.63
C THR A 186 -26.76 39.13 -34.46
N GLY A 187 -27.53 38.05 -34.64
CA GLY A 187 -28.02 37.78 -36.00
C GLY A 187 -27.71 36.42 -36.64
N LYS A 188 -28.32 35.35 -36.13
CA LYS A 188 -29.11 34.34 -36.88
C LYS A 188 -28.78 34.02 -38.36
N SER A 189 -28.30 32.78 -38.55
CA SER A 189 -28.68 31.75 -39.55
C SER A 189 -28.36 31.88 -41.07
N ARG A 190 -28.04 30.68 -41.61
CA ARG A 190 -28.39 30.08 -42.93
C ARG A 190 -27.29 29.91 -44.01
N THR A 191 -26.88 28.64 -44.16
CA THR A 191 -26.86 27.77 -45.38
C THR A 191 -26.44 28.30 -46.76
N THR A 192 -25.55 27.53 -47.41
CA THR A 192 -25.52 27.15 -48.85
C THR A 192 -24.67 25.84 -48.97
N ALA A 193 -25.14 24.69 -49.49
CA ALA A 193 -25.39 24.29 -50.89
C ALA A 193 -24.19 24.59 -51.82
N SER A 194 -23.65 23.74 -52.70
CA SER A 194 -24.14 22.54 -53.41
C SER A 194 -23.05 22.05 -54.42
N VAL A 195 -23.36 20.96 -55.15
CA VAL A 195 -22.92 20.58 -56.54
C VAL A 195 -22.07 19.29 -56.70
N GLN A 196 -22.74 18.13 -56.72
CA GLN A 196 -23.12 17.32 -57.91
C GLN A 196 -22.12 17.01 -59.06
N ARG A 197 -21.93 15.70 -59.35
CA ARG A 197 -22.01 15.01 -60.69
C ARG A 197 -21.81 13.48 -60.52
N GLN A 198 -22.84 12.62 -60.65
CA GLN A 198 -23.38 11.90 -61.85
C GLN A 198 -22.47 10.76 -62.39
N ASN A 199 -22.84 9.48 -62.15
CA ASN A 199 -23.56 8.51 -63.05
C ASN A 199 -22.59 7.73 -63.99
N MET A 200 -22.70 6.44 -64.36
CA MET A 200 -23.80 5.44 -64.33
C MET A 200 -23.28 4.03 -64.77
N THR A 201 -23.88 2.97 -64.20
CA THR A 201 -24.35 1.66 -64.76
C THR A 201 -23.45 0.63 -65.46
N ALA A 202 -23.53 -0.64 -64.99
CA ALA A 202 -24.29 -1.80 -65.55
C ALA A 202 -23.69 -3.13 -65.02
N ARG A 203 -24.32 -4.33 -64.95
CA ARG A 203 -25.70 -4.85 -64.84
C ARG A 203 -25.55 -6.39 -64.67
N GLU A 204 -26.30 -6.97 -63.73
CA GLU A 204 -26.86 -8.34 -63.56
C GLU A 204 -26.21 -9.61 -64.15
N GLY A 205 -26.19 -10.66 -63.30
CA GLY A 205 -26.18 -12.08 -63.69
C GLY A 205 -26.37 -13.01 -62.47
N ASN A 206 -27.57 -13.60 -62.34
CA ASN A 206 -27.97 -14.58 -61.32
C ASN A 206 -27.70 -16.01 -61.82
N THR A 207 -27.21 -16.92 -60.97
CA THR A 207 -27.62 -18.35 -60.97
C THR A 207 -27.28 -19.02 -59.64
N ASP A 208 -28.28 -19.78 -59.19
CA ASP A 208 -28.38 -20.68 -58.06
C ASP A 208 -27.58 -22.01 -58.27
N THR A 209 -27.58 -22.86 -57.24
CA THR A 209 -27.22 -24.31 -57.16
C THR A 209 -25.91 -24.73 -56.45
N GLY A 210 -26.06 -25.33 -55.26
CA GLY A 210 -25.82 -26.77 -55.06
C GLY A 210 -24.44 -27.30 -54.60
N THR A 211 -24.41 -27.73 -53.32
CA THR A 211 -24.00 -29.09 -52.89
C THR A 211 -22.51 -29.49 -52.71
N ALA A 212 -22.18 -29.75 -51.44
CA ALA A 212 -21.36 -30.84 -50.84
C ALA A 212 -19.84 -30.98 -51.08
N GLY A 213 -19.16 -31.35 -49.99
CA GLY A 213 -17.86 -32.06 -49.99
C GLY A 213 -16.97 -31.64 -48.82
N SER A 214 -16.99 -32.42 -47.72
CA SER A 214 -15.86 -33.24 -47.21
C SER A 214 -14.85 -32.45 -46.35
N ASP A 215 -14.92 -32.62 -45.04
CA ASP A 215 -14.05 -33.53 -44.25
C ASP A 215 -12.72 -32.86 -43.89
N GLN A 216 -12.57 -32.43 -42.62
CA GLN A 216 -11.62 -33.10 -41.72
C GLN A 216 -11.85 -32.64 -40.29
N ASP A 217 -12.43 -33.57 -39.54
CA ASP A 217 -12.18 -33.78 -38.12
C ASP A 217 -10.66 -33.76 -37.86
N SER A 218 -10.24 -32.82 -37.02
CA SER A 218 -8.95 -32.86 -36.34
C SER A 218 -9.21 -32.39 -34.92
N THR A 219 -9.83 -33.30 -34.17
CA THR A 219 -9.79 -33.33 -32.71
C THR A 219 -8.35 -33.48 -32.23
N VAL A 220 -7.63 -32.35 -32.16
CA VAL A 220 -6.45 -32.19 -31.32
C VAL A 220 -6.91 -31.43 -30.09
N THR A 221 -7.31 -32.18 -29.07
CA THR A 221 -7.58 -31.66 -27.73
C THR A 221 -6.26 -31.30 -27.08
N ASP A 222 -5.83 -30.05 -27.25
CA ASP A 222 -4.73 -29.45 -26.51
C ASP A 222 -5.28 -28.35 -25.60
N GLY A 223 -4.65 -28.17 -24.44
CA GLY A 223 -4.81 -27.11 -23.42
C GLY A 223 -6.15 -26.37 -23.35
N LYS A 224 -6.88 -26.51 -22.24
CA LYS A 224 -8.09 -25.74 -21.92
C LYS A 224 -7.77 -24.22 -21.88
N GLU A 225 -7.76 -23.57 -23.03
CA GLU A 225 -7.68 -22.11 -23.17
C GLU A 225 -8.93 -21.49 -22.56
N THR A 226 -8.75 -20.56 -21.61
CA THR A 226 -9.85 -19.89 -20.92
C THR A 226 -10.55 -18.87 -21.83
N GLY A 227 -11.89 -18.81 -21.80
CA GLY A 227 -12.68 -17.85 -22.61
C GLY A 227 -13.27 -18.44 -23.89
N LYS A 228 -14.16 -17.69 -24.55
CA LYS A 228 -14.77 -18.02 -25.85
C LYS A 228 -13.94 -17.40 -26.99
N PRO A 229 -13.81 -18.05 -28.17
CA PRO A 229 -13.14 -17.42 -29.32
C PRO A 229 -13.74 -16.05 -29.66
N PHE A 230 -12.90 -15.10 -30.05
CA PHE A 230 -13.36 -13.76 -30.41
C PHE A 230 -14.16 -13.80 -31.72
N PRO A 231 -15.41 -13.30 -31.75
CA PRO A 231 -16.24 -13.35 -32.95
C PRO A 231 -15.65 -12.57 -34.12
N GLU A 232 -15.70 -13.13 -35.33
CA GLU A 232 -15.13 -12.48 -36.52
C GLU A 232 -15.86 -11.18 -36.87
N GLU A 233 -17.17 -11.12 -36.67
CA GLU A 233 -17.99 -9.92 -36.91
C GLU A 233 -17.61 -8.73 -36.01
N LEU A 234 -16.92 -8.98 -34.89
CA LEU A 234 -16.51 -7.93 -33.97
C LEU A 234 -15.11 -7.39 -34.27
N LYS A 235 -14.38 -7.94 -35.25
CA LYS A 235 -13.05 -7.45 -35.64
C LYS A 235 -13.12 -5.98 -36.08
N GLY A 236 -12.27 -5.14 -35.48
CA GLY A 236 -12.23 -3.69 -35.74
C GLY A 236 -13.23 -2.88 -34.92
N THR A 237 -14.06 -3.52 -34.09
CA THR A 237 -14.90 -2.83 -33.11
C THR A 237 -14.02 -2.18 -32.03
N LYS A 238 -14.41 -1.00 -31.56
CA LYS A 238 -13.67 -0.27 -30.52
C LYS A 238 -13.68 -1.04 -29.19
N ILE A 239 -12.50 -1.27 -28.64
CA ILE A 239 -12.30 -1.89 -27.32
C ILE A 239 -11.92 -0.81 -26.31
N TYR A 240 -12.69 -0.71 -25.24
CA TYR A 240 -12.54 0.34 -24.23
C TYR A 240 -11.65 -0.12 -23.08
N ASP A 241 -10.66 0.69 -22.74
CA ASP A 241 -9.95 0.64 -21.45
C ASP A 241 -10.70 1.43 -20.35
N LYS A 242 -11.52 2.40 -20.77
CA LYS A 242 -12.40 3.17 -19.89
C LYS A 242 -13.78 3.34 -20.50
N ILE A 243 -14.81 3.04 -19.72
CA ILE A 243 -16.19 3.33 -20.06
C ILE A 243 -16.58 4.68 -19.46
N THR A 244 -17.02 5.59 -20.31
CA THR A 244 -17.49 6.93 -19.96
C THR A 244 -18.89 7.16 -20.55
N GLU A 245 -19.52 8.29 -20.24
CA GLU A 245 -20.84 8.64 -20.79
C GLU A 245 -20.87 8.71 -22.32
N GLU A 246 -19.71 8.94 -22.94
CA GLU A 246 -19.51 9.00 -24.38
C GLU A 246 -19.26 7.63 -25.02
N SER A 247 -19.10 6.57 -24.22
CA SER A 247 -18.92 5.21 -24.73
C SER A 247 -20.18 4.72 -25.43
N VAL A 248 -20.01 4.24 -26.65
CA VAL A 248 -21.09 3.73 -27.50
C VAL A 248 -21.06 2.21 -27.53
N PRO A 249 -22.20 1.52 -27.32
CA PRO A 249 -22.29 0.07 -27.42
C PRO A 249 -22.07 -0.39 -28.86
N TYR A 250 -21.54 -1.60 -29.05
CA TYR A 250 -21.27 -2.13 -30.38
C TYR A 250 -22.51 -2.72 -31.06
N ASN A 251 -23.51 -3.14 -30.30
CA ASN A 251 -24.73 -3.74 -30.85
C ASN A 251 -25.74 -2.66 -31.23
N GLU A 252 -26.02 -2.54 -32.53
CA GLU A 252 -26.93 -1.53 -33.08
C GLU A 252 -28.39 -1.72 -32.66
N ASP A 253 -28.78 -2.95 -32.33
CA ASP A 253 -30.15 -3.29 -31.92
C ASP A 253 -30.38 -3.22 -30.40
N GLY A 254 -29.34 -2.89 -29.63
CA GLY A 254 -29.44 -2.68 -28.19
C GLY A 254 -30.34 -1.49 -27.85
N ASP A 255 -31.25 -1.68 -26.90
CA ASP A 255 -32.11 -0.62 -26.37
C ASP A 255 -32.02 -0.46 -24.84
N GLY A 256 -31.08 -1.18 -24.21
CA GLY A 256 -30.85 -1.14 -22.78
C GLY A 256 -31.87 -1.95 -21.97
N THR A 257 -32.68 -2.80 -22.61
CA THR A 257 -33.59 -3.72 -21.90
C THR A 257 -32.91 -5.05 -21.57
N GLU A 258 -33.60 -5.91 -20.80
CA GLU A 258 -33.09 -7.26 -20.46
C GLU A 258 -33.02 -8.17 -21.68
N GLU A 259 -33.95 -8.00 -22.63
CA GLU A 259 -33.96 -8.74 -23.89
C GLU A 259 -32.87 -8.24 -24.85
N LYS A 260 -32.56 -6.94 -24.80
CA LYS A 260 -31.60 -6.27 -25.71
C LYS A 260 -30.68 -5.30 -24.95
N PRO A 261 -29.77 -5.82 -24.11
CA PRO A 261 -28.87 -4.97 -23.34
C PRO A 261 -27.90 -4.24 -24.26
N TYR A 262 -27.41 -3.08 -23.82
CA TYR A 262 -26.28 -2.43 -24.47
C TYR A 262 -25.00 -3.24 -24.22
N ARG A 263 -24.22 -3.54 -25.27
CA ARG A 263 -23.02 -4.38 -25.20
C ARG A 263 -21.76 -3.60 -25.52
N TYR A 264 -20.73 -3.78 -24.71
CA TYR A 264 -19.45 -3.10 -24.85
C TYR A 264 -18.31 -4.12 -24.87
N LEU A 265 -17.34 -3.90 -25.76
CA LEU A 265 -16.07 -4.61 -25.72
C LEU A 265 -15.08 -3.86 -24.84
N CYS A 266 -14.45 -4.58 -23.94
CA CYS A 266 -13.62 -4.03 -22.90
C CYS A 266 -12.25 -4.70 -22.88
N ALA A 267 -11.20 -3.90 -22.69
CA ALA A 267 -9.87 -4.42 -22.41
C ALA A 267 -9.85 -5.05 -21.00
N PRO A 268 -8.92 -5.98 -20.71
CA PRO A 268 -8.68 -6.42 -19.34
C PRO A 268 -8.38 -5.24 -18.43
N GLY A 269 -8.99 -5.22 -17.23
CA GLY A 269 -8.84 -4.12 -16.27
C GLY A 269 -9.61 -2.85 -16.63
N VAL A 270 -10.66 -2.94 -17.48
CA VAL A 270 -11.50 -1.80 -17.83
C VAL A 270 -12.03 -1.08 -16.57
N THR A 271 -11.91 0.26 -16.56
CA THR A 271 -12.52 1.10 -15.54
C THR A 271 -13.86 1.66 -16.04
N VAL A 272 -14.89 1.66 -15.20
CA VAL A 272 -16.20 2.28 -15.53
C VAL A 272 -16.43 3.49 -14.65
N HIS A 273 -16.63 4.65 -15.28
CA HIS A 273 -16.78 5.93 -14.57
C HIS A 273 -18.13 6.06 -13.86
N ALA A 274 -18.11 6.74 -12.71
CA ALA A 274 -19.29 7.04 -11.90
C ALA A 274 -20.43 7.71 -12.68
N GLN A 275 -20.10 8.67 -13.55
CA GLN A 275 -21.10 9.37 -14.36
C GLN A 275 -21.83 8.43 -15.34
N PHE A 276 -21.11 7.46 -15.92
CA PHE A 276 -21.74 6.44 -16.75
C PHE A 276 -22.69 5.57 -15.92
N MET A 277 -22.26 5.14 -14.73
CA MET A 277 -23.10 4.36 -13.81
C MET A 277 -24.38 5.11 -13.40
N LEU A 278 -24.25 6.40 -13.08
CA LEU A 278 -25.39 7.26 -12.76
C LEU A 278 -26.39 7.36 -13.92
N LYS A 279 -25.91 7.55 -15.15
CA LYS A 279 -26.76 7.55 -16.35
C LYS A 279 -27.52 6.24 -16.51
N VAL A 280 -26.83 5.10 -16.33
CA VAL A 280 -27.45 3.77 -16.44
C VAL A 280 -28.54 3.57 -15.37
N LEU A 281 -28.30 4.04 -14.14
CA LEU A 281 -29.30 4.03 -13.06
C LEU A 281 -30.50 4.94 -13.37
N GLU A 282 -30.24 6.16 -13.85
CA GLU A 282 -31.29 7.14 -14.18
C GLU A 282 -32.20 6.63 -15.30
N ASN A 283 -31.61 6.06 -16.34
CA ASN A 283 -32.35 5.53 -17.49
C ASN A 283 -32.89 4.11 -17.26
N ARG A 284 -32.48 3.44 -16.18
CA ARG A 284 -32.80 2.03 -15.87
C ARG A 284 -32.37 1.07 -16.99
N GLU A 285 -31.23 1.35 -17.59
CA GLU A 285 -30.65 0.58 -18.69
C GLU A 285 -29.92 -0.67 -18.15
N ILE A 286 -29.79 -1.69 -19.00
CA ILE A 286 -28.99 -2.88 -18.74
C ILE A 286 -27.82 -2.89 -19.72
N CYS A 287 -26.60 -2.95 -19.18
CA CYS A 287 -25.37 -2.93 -19.95
C CYS A 287 -24.54 -4.20 -19.68
N THR A 288 -24.13 -4.90 -20.74
CA THR A 288 -23.22 -6.05 -20.67
C THR A 288 -21.84 -5.65 -21.19
N PHE A 289 -20.82 -6.04 -20.45
CA PHE A 289 -19.42 -5.75 -20.75
C PHE A 289 -18.69 -7.06 -20.99
N GLU A 290 -18.14 -7.20 -22.19
CA GLU A 290 -17.42 -8.39 -22.65
C GLU A 290 -15.93 -8.06 -22.64
N VAL A 291 -15.19 -8.74 -21.77
CA VAL A 291 -13.75 -8.47 -21.57
C VAL A 291 -12.93 -9.40 -22.45
N VAL A 292 -12.13 -8.82 -23.33
CA VAL A 292 -11.24 -9.57 -24.24
C VAL A 292 -9.92 -9.94 -23.55
N ASP A 293 -9.12 -10.80 -24.20
CA ASP A 293 -7.77 -11.16 -23.77
C ASP A 293 -6.73 -10.07 -24.07
N ASP A 294 -6.79 -9.46 -25.24
CA ASP A 294 -5.90 -8.38 -25.66
C ASP A 294 -6.67 -7.26 -26.36
N LYS A 295 -6.28 -6.00 -26.07
CA LYS A 295 -6.97 -4.82 -26.59
C LYS A 295 -6.68 -4.58 -28.07
N ASP A 296 -5.46 -4.83 -28.50
CA ASP A 296 -4.99 -4.51 -29.84
C ASP A 296 -5.23 -5.68 -30.80
N ASN A 297 -5.06 -6.91 -30.32
CA ASN A 297 -5.24 -8.15 -31.08
C ASN A 297 -6.10 -9.17 -30.30
N PRO A 298 -7.40 -8.90 -30.12
CA PRO A 298 -8.28 -9.79 -29.38
C PRO A 298 -8.41 -11.15 -30.07
N THR A 299 -8.16 -12.23 -29.34
CA THR A 299 -8.38 -13.60 -29.82
C THR A 299 -9.49 -14.31 -29.06
N ARG A 300 -9.83 -13.85 -27.85
CA ARG A 300 -10.86 -14.43 -27.00
C ARG A 300 -11.64 -13.39 -26.21
N ILE A 301 -12.90 -13.71 -25.88
CA ILE A 301 -13.66 -13.08 -24.81
C ILE A 301 -13.47 -13.92 -23.55
N LEU A 302 -12.79 -13.37 -22.55
CA LEU A 302 -12.42 -14.07 -21.32
C LEU A 302 -13.63 -14.27 -20.41
N TYR A 303 -14.40 -13.22 -20.18
CA TYR A 303 -15.58 -13.22 -19.34
C TYR A 303 -16.51 -12.05 -19.68
N GLU A 304 -17.75 -12.13 -19.23
CA GLU A 304 -18.76 -11.07 -19.39
C GLU A 304 -19.43 -10.78 -18.06
N TRP A 305 -19.87 -9.55 -17.86
CA TRP A 305 -20.65 -9.16 -16.68
C TRP A 305 -21.66 -8.09 -17.05
N THR A 306 -22.72 -7.95 -16.26
CA THR A 306 -23.84 -7.06 -16.56
C THR A 306 -24.05 -6.07 -15.42
N LEU A 307 -24.20 -4.80 -15.75
CA LEU A 307 -24.73 -3.78 -14.86
C LEU A 307 -26.23 -3.62 -15.12
N ASP A 308 -27.05 -3.93 -14.12
CA ASP A 308 -28.50 -3.73 -14.14
C ASP A 308 -28.88 -2.40 -13.48
N GLY A 309 -29.21 -1.40 -14.30
CA GLY A 309 -29.63 -0.08 -13.84
C GLY A 309 -30.98 -0.05 -13.10
N LYS A 310 -31.77 -1.13 -13.14
CA LYS A 310 -33.06 -1.17 -12.41
C LYS A 310 -32.88 -1.34 -10.91
N ASN A 311 -31.86 -2.08 -10.50
CA ASN A 311 -31.60 -2.45 -9.10
C ASN A 311 -30.19 -2.04 -8.63
N GLY A 312 -29.35 -1.49 -9.53
CA GLY A 312 -27.97 -1.12 -9.23
C GLY A 312 -27.07 -2.31 -8.92
N GLN A 313 -27.39 -3.49 -9.47
CA GLN A 313 -26.61 -4.71 -9.22
C GLN A 313 -25.64 -5.01 -10.36
N ILE A 314 -24.45 -5.47 -10.00
CA ILE A 314 -23.49 -6.04 -10.94
C ILE A 314 -23.65 -7.56 -10.92
N ILE A 315 -24.14 -8.11 -12.03
CA ILE A 315 -24.34 -9.53 -12.25
C ILE A 315 -23.05 -10.09 -12.84
N LYS A 316 -22.33 -10.86 -12.01
CA LYS A 316 -21.09 -11.55 -12.38
C LYS A 316 -21.39 -12.78 -13.25
N PRO A 317 -20.42 -13.21 -14.09
CA PRO A 317 -20.58 -14.45 -14.85
C PRO A 317 -20.69 -15.64 -13.89
N VAL A 318 -21.62 -16.55 -14.17
CA VAL A 318 -21.60 -17.87 -13.55
C VAL A 318 -20.37 -18.58 -14.11
N GLN A 319 -19.31 -18.72 -13.32
CA GLN A 319 -18.16 -19.53 -13.73
C GLN A 319 -18.66 -20.98 -13.94
N PRO A 320 -18.47 -21.60 -15.12
CA PRO A 320 -18.64 -23.03 -15.22
C PRO A 320 -17.63 -23.68 -14.27
N ASP A 321 -18.12 -24.57 -13.39
CA ASP A 321 -17.33 -25.28 -12.38
C ASP A 321 -15.89 -25.51 -12.86
N GLN A 322 -14.93 -24.89 -12.18
CA GLN A 322 -13.53 -25.21 -12.41
C GLN A 322 -13.37 -26.69 -12.05
N PRO A 323 -12.95 -27.57 -12.97
CA PRO A 323 -12.61 -28.93 -12.59
C PRO A 323 -11.49 -28.82 -11.55
N ASP A 324 -11.64 -29.58 -10.46
CA ASP A 324 -10.67 -29.67 -9.38
C ASP A 324 -9.25 -29.75 -9.95
N THR A 325 -8.34 -29.01 -9.31
CA THR A 325 -6.90 -29.06 -9.50
C THR A 325 -6.46 -30.46 -9.91
N PRO A 326 -5.92 -30.66 -11.14
CA PRO A 326 -5.26 -31.90 -11.48
C PRO A 326 -4.16 -32.11 -10.46
N SER A 327 -4.19 -33.25 -9.78
CA SER A 327 -3.13 -33.68 -8.89
C SER A 327 -1.79 -33.55 -9.62
N GLU A 328 -0.81 -33.00 -8.89
CA GLU A 328 0.58 -32.84 -9.28
C GLU A 328 1.07 -34.07 -10.09
N PRO A 329 1.62 -33.89 -11.31
CA PRO A 329 2.09 -35.03 -12.08
C PRO A 329 3.26 -35.68 -11.33
N ASP A 330 3.13 -36.97 -11.04
CA ASP A 330 4.19 -37.79 -10.45
C ASP A 330 5.50 -37.60 -11.23
N VAL A 331 6.52 -37.17 -10.51
CA VAL A 331 7.90 -37.06 -10.99
C VAL A 331 8.39 -38.49 -11.30
N PRO A 332 8.81 -38.81 -12.53
CA PRO A 332 9.46 -40.09 -12.78
C PRO A 332 10.86 -40.05 -12.17
N ASP A 333 11.10 -40.94 -11.22
CA ASP A 333 12.42 -41.19 -10.63
C ASP A 333 13.35 -41.92 -11.63
N GLU A 334 14.60 -41.46 -11.58
CA GLU A 334 15.86 -42.05 -12.05
C GLU A 334 16.25 -42.03 -13.56
N PRO A 335 17.55 -41.77 -13.85
CA PRO A 335 18.09 -41.73 -15.20
C PRO A 335 18.60 -43.11 -15.62
N ASP A 336 18.09 -43.64 -16.74
CA ASP A 336 18.68 -44.83 -17.36
C ASP A 336 19.59 -44.50 -18.55
N THR A 337 20.64 -45.31 -18.61
CA THR A 337 21.92 -45.23 -19.32
C THR A 337 21.94 -44.89 -20.82
N PRO A 338 23.08 -44.38 -21.34
CA PRO A 338 23.22 -43.96 -22.73
C PRO A 338 23.27 -45.16 -23.68
N SER A 339 22.41 -45.14 -24.69
CA SER A 339 22.44 -46.07 -25.82
C SER A 339 23.15 -45.44 -27.02
N GLU A 340 23.94 -46.27 -27.68
CA GLU A 340 24.87 -46.07 -28.80
C GLU A 340 24.29 -45.29 -30.00
N PRO A 341 25.11 -44.53 -30.77
CA PRO A 341 24.61 -43.72 -31.88
C PRO A 341 24.23 -44.57 -33.09
N GLU A 342 23.01 -44.43 -33.58
CA GLU A 342 22.63 -44.93 -34.90
C GLU A 342 23.04 -43.95 -36.02
N ASP A 343 23.43 -44.54 -37.14
CA ASP A 343 24.04 -44.03 -38.38
C ASP A 343 23.28 -42.84 -39.02
N PRO A 344 23.95 -41.88 -39.69
CA PRO A 344 23.32 -40.69 -40.23
C PRO A 344 22.62 -41.05 -41.56
N SER A 345 21.29 -40.99 -41.52
CA SER A 345 20.48 -40.98 -42.75
C SER A 345 20.48 -39.57 -43.35
N GLU A 346 20.46 -39.54 -44.68
CA GLU A 346 20.68 -38.43 -45.62
C GLU A 346 19.99 -37.07 -45.35
N PRO A 347 20.53 -35.97 -45.92
CA PRO A 347 20.00 -34.63 -45.75
C PRO A 347 18.79 -34.42 -46.66
N ASP A 348 17.58 -34.43 -46.11
CA ASP A 348 16.39 -33.96 -46.80
C ASP A 348 16.13 -32.48 -46.46
N ASP A 349 16.32 -31.66 -47.51
CA ASP A 349 15.71 -30.38 -47.85
C ASP A 349 15.76 -29.24 -46.81
N PRO A 350 16.36 -28.06 -47.12
CA PRO A 350 16.25 -26.87 -46.28
C PRO A 350 14.84 -26.28 -46.41
N GLY A 351 13.87 -26.98 -45.83
CA GLY A 351 12.60 -26.40 -45.45
C GLY A 351 12.89 -25.26 -44.49
N ILE A 352 12.53 -24.05 -44.90
CA ILE A 352 12.54 -22.84 -44.08
C ILE A 352 11.79 -23.19 -42.79
N SER A 353 12.54 -23.33 -41.71
CA SER A 353 11.99 -23.48 -40.38
C SER A 353 11.39 -22.14 -39.98
N ASP A 354 10.08 -21.95 -40.20
CA ASP A 354 9.26 -20.81 -39.78
C ASP A 354 9.09 -20.77 -38.23
N GLY A 355 10.19 -20.87 -37.50
CA GLY A 355 10.21 -20.69 -36.04
C GLY A 355 10.82 -19.33 -35.70
N PRO A 356 10.33 -18.65 -34.64
CA PRO A 356 10.87 -17.35 -34.23
C PRO A 356 12.38 -17.47 -33.94
N THR A 357 13.13 -16.45 -34.35
CA THR A 357 14.55 -16.39 -34.05
C THR A 357 14.77 -16.25 -32.54
N LYS A 358 15.95 -16.65 -32.06
CA LYS A 358 16.33 -16.49 -30.64
C LYS A 358 16.18 -15.05 -30.13
N GLU A 359 16.38 -14.06 -31.00
CA GLU A 359 16.27 -12.63 -30.68
C GLU A 359 14.80 -12.18 -30.61
N GLU A 360 13.95 -12.64 -31.54
CA GLU A 360 12.50 -12.38 -31.50
C GLU A 360 11.84 -13.02 -30.27
N LEU A 361 12.19 -14.27 -29.95
CA LEU A 361 11.65 -14.96 -28.78
C LEU A 361 12.09 -14.27 -27.47
N ALA A 362 13.33 -13.81 -27.39
CA ALA A 362 13.83 -13.07 -26.22
C ALA A 362 13.11 -11.72 -26.06
N LYS A 363 12.86 -11.02 -27.18
CA LYS A 363 12.12 -9.74 -27.18
C LYS A 363 10.66 -9.94 -26.74
N GLU A 364 9.98 -10.98 -27.24
CA GLU A 364 8.61 -11.29 -26.83
C GLU A 364 8.52 -11.65 -25.34
N ILE A 365 9.46 -12.46 -24.84
CA ILE A 365 9.53 -12.77 -23.40
C ILE A 365 9.74 -11.50 -22.58
N GLN A 366 10.65 -10.62 -23.00
CA GLN A 366 10.90 -9.35 -22.29
C GLN A 366 9.67 -8.44 -22.27
N GLU A 367 9.00 -8.27 -23.42
CA GLU A 367 7.78 -7.44 -23.53
C GLU A 367 6.67 -7.98 -22.61
N LYS A 368 6.46 -9.31 -22.55
CA LYS A 368 5.48 -9.92 -21.66
C LYS A 368 5.86 -9.83 -20.18
N GLU A 369 7.14 -9.93 -19.83
CA GLU A 369 7.62 -9.73 -18.45
C GLU A 369 7.47 -8.26 -17.99
N GLU A 370 7.71 -7.29 -18.87
CA GLU A 370 7.46 -5.88 -18.59
C GLU A 370 5.96 -5.61 -18.40
N ARG A 371 5.11 -6.20 -19.25
CA ARG A 371 3.66 -6.12 -19.11
C ARG A 371 3.16 -6.71 -17.81
N LEU A 372 3.74 -7.83 -17.34
CA LEU A 372 3.37 -8.44 -16.06
C LEU A 372 3.64 -7.50 -14.88
N LYS A 373 4.79 -6.81 -14.88
CA LYS A 373 5.14 -5.82 -13.84
C LYS A 373 4.19 -4.62 -13.85
N GLU A 374 3.80 -4.16 -15.04
CA GLU A 374 2.82 -3.07 -15.18
C GLU A 374 1.47 -3.47 -14.58
N LEU A 375 0.97 -4.66 -14.91
CA LEU A 375 -0.29 -5.20 -14.36
C LEU A 375 -0.23 -5.39 -12.84
N GLU A 376 0.93 -5.74 -12.26
CA GLU A 376 1.11 -5.82 -10.80
C GLU A 376 0.97 -4.46 -10.12
N LEU A 377 1.48 -3.39 -10.74
CA LEU A 377 1.34 -2.03 -10.23
C LEU A 377 -0.10 -1.52 -10.36
N GLU A 378 -0.76 -1.81 -11.49
CA GLU A 378 -2.18 -1.51 -11.67
C GLU A 378 -3.05 -2.24 -10.65
N GLN A 379 -2.83 -3.54 -10.45
CA GLN A 379 -3.57 -4.33 -9.45
C GLN A 379 -3.41 -3.73 -8.05
N ARG A 380 -2.17 -3.42 -7.63
CA ARG A 380 -1.90 -2.82 -6.32
C ARG A 380 -2.59 -1.46 -6.16
N THR A 381 -2.61 -0.65 -7.21
CA THR A 381 -3.27 0.66 -7.20
C THR A 381 -4.79 0.49 -7.06
N ALA A 382 -5.40 -0.41 -7.83
CA ALA A 382 -6.82 -0.71 -7.75
C ALA A 382 -7.23 -1.28 -6.38
N GLU A 383 -6.38 -2.11 -5.76
CA GLU A 383 -6.59 -2.63 -4.40
C GLU A 383 -6.61 -1.52 -3.33
N LEU A 384 -5.77 -0.49 -3.48
CA LEU A 384 -5.77 0.68 -2.59
C LEU A 384 -7.04 1.52 -2.75
N GLU A 385 -7.48 1.77 -3.98
CA GLU A 385 -8.74 2.46 -4.27
C GLU A 385 -9.95 1.67 -3.73
N LEU A 386 -9.96 0.34 -3.91
CA LEU A 386 -10.98 -0.53 -3.34
C LEU A 386 -11.04 -0.41 -1.81
N LYS A 387 -9.88 -0.32 -1.14
CA LYS A 387 -9.81 -0.13 0.32
C LYS A 387 -10.47 1.19 0.73
N GLN A 388 -10.26 2.27 -0.02
CA GLN A 388 -10.91 3.56 0.24
C GLN A 388 -12.42 3.49 0.02
N LEU A 389 -12.87 2.85 -1.07
CA LEU A 389 -14.30 2.66 -1.35
C LEU A 389 -15.00 1.81 -0.28
N LYS A 390 -14.34 0.75 0.22
CA LYS A 390 -14.85 -0.04 1.35
C LYS A 390 -15.07 0.83 2.58
N LYS A 391 -14.08 1.65 2.96
CA LYS A 391 -14.24 2.61 4.07
C LYS A 391 -15.42 3.57 3.85
N LYS A 392 -15.62 4.07 2.63
CA LYS A 392 -16.76 4.96 2.32
C LYS A 392 -18.11 4.25 2.49
N VAL A 393 -18.21 2.99 2.08
CA VAL A 393 -19.44 2.19 2.22
C VAL A 393 -19.68 1.77 3.67
N ASP A 394 -18.64 1.36 4.39
CA ASP A 394 -18.76 0.91 5.78
C ASP A 394 -19.19 2.05 6.73
N ASN A 395 -18.72 3.27 6.47
CA ASN A 395 -19.07 4.47 7.25
C ASN A 395 -20.38 5.13 6.82
N ALA A 396 -21.20 4.47 6.01
CA ALA A 396 -22.44 5.05 5.52
C ALA A 396 -23.58 5.06 6.54
N ILE A 397 -23.43 4.32 7.63
CA ILE A 397 -24.36 4.37 8.76
C ILE A 397 -23.64 5.07 9.90
N VAL A 398 -24.09 6.26 10.25
CA VAL A 398 -23.56 6.98 11.41
C VAL A 398 -24.36 6.57 12.64
N THR A 399 -23.65 6.08 13.63
CA THR A 399 -24.17 5.67 14.94
C THR A 399 -23.89 6.75 15.99
N SER A 400 -24.59 6.69 17.12
CA SER A 400 -24.31 7.60 18.22
C SER A 400 -23.03 7.21 18.94
N THR A 401 -22.14 8.17 19.19
CA THR A 401 -20.89 7.99 19.94
C THR A 401 -21.01 8.43 21.40
N VAL A 402 -22.19 8.92 21.79
CA VAL A 402 -22.53 9.39 23.14
C VAL A 402 -23.89 8.83 23.55
N GLU A 403 -24.09 8.58 24.84
CA GLU A 403 -25.44 8.38 25.38
C GLU A 403 -26.05 9.76 25.60
N GLY A 404 -27.28 9.99 25.15
CA GLY A 404 -27.81 11.36 25.10
C GLY A 404 -29.23 11.52 24.60
N THR A 405 -29.62 12.77 24.42
CA THR A 405 -30.90 13.16 23.82
C THR A 405 -30.67 13.90 22.51
N VAL A 406 -31.40 13.50 21.47
CA VAL A 406 -31.36 14.16 20.16
C VAL A 406 -31.94 15.58 20.31
N LYS A 407 -31.08 16.58 20.14
CA LYS A 407 -31.42 17.99 20.30
C LYS A 407 -32.17 18.52 19.07
N SER A 408 -31.72 18.17 17.88
CA SER A 408 -32.32 18.60 16.62
C SER A 408 -32.07 17.60 15.51
N VAL A 409 -33.02 17.55 14.58
CA VAL A 409 -32.89 16.89 13.28
C VAL A 409 -33.32 17.90 12.23
N THR A 410 -32.43 18.17 11.28
CA THR A 410 -32.58 19.17 10.21
C THR A 410 -32.55 18.45 8.87
N ASP A 411 -33.37 18.86 7.91
CA ASP A 411 -33.29 18.31 6.56
C ASP A 411 -31.98 18.72 5.87
N GLU A 412 -31.51 17.89 4.93
CA GLU A 412 -30.22 18.04 4.27
C GLU A 412 -30.05 19.38 3.54
N GLU A 413 -31.12 19.89 2.91
CA GLU A 413 -31.09 21.15 2.18
C GLU A 413 -30.92 22.34 3.12
N THR A 414 -31.70 22.39 4.20
CA THR A 414 -31.59 23.44 5.23
C THR A 414 -30.25 23.36 5.95
N ALA A 415 -29.79 22.16 6.33
CA ALA A 415 -28.50 21.94 6.99
C ALA A 415 -27.33 22.48 6.14
N ARG A 416 -27.35 22.22 4.83
CA ARG A 416 -26.38 22.75 3.87
C ARG A 416 -26.45 24.27 3.75
N LEU A 417 -27.65 24.84 3.58
CA LEU A 417 -27.84 26.28 3.34
C LEU A 417 -27.48 27.13 4.58
N GLU A 418 -27.79 26.62 5.76
CA GLU A 418 -27.57 27.33 7.03
C GLU A 418 -26.27 26.92 7.74
N ASN A 419 -25.52 25.97 7.19
CA ASN A 419 -24.32 25.37 7.79
C ASN A 419 -24.59 24.86 9.22
N THR A 420 -25.72 24.16 9.39
CA THR A 420 -26.13 23.56 10.66
C THR A 420 -26.00 22.04 10.60
N PRO A 421 -25.89 21.34 11.75
CA PRO A 421 -25.90 19.89 11.77
C PRO A 421 -27.23 19.33 11.25
N ILE A 422 -27.15 18.24 10.47
CA ILE A 422 -28.28 17.39 10.10
C ILE A 422 -28.86 16.73 11.36
N ILE A 423 -27.99 16.25 12.25
CA ILE A 423 -28.38 15.70 13.55
C ILE A 423 -27.45 16.28 14.61
N SER A 424 -28.02 16.71 15.73
CA SER A 424 -27.26 17.10 16.92
C SER A 424 -27.75 16.27 18.10
N VAL A 425 -26.85 15.50 18.71
CA VAL A 425 -27.11 14.73 19.93
C VAL A 425 -26.41 15.45 21.09
N ALA A 426 -27.18 15.80 22.11
CA ALA A 426 -26.63 16.30 23.36
C ALA A 426 -26.31 15.09 24.25
N GLY A 427 -25.02 14.82 24.48
CA GLY A 427 -24.58 13.76 25.37
C GLY A 427 -24.91 14.06 26.83
N GLU A 428 -25.14 13.02 27.62
CA GLU A 428 -25.30 13.11 29.06
C GLU A 428 -23.97 13.48 29.74
N ASP A 429 -24.06 13.99 30.97
CA ASP A 429 -22.89 14.31 31.79
C ASP A 429 -22.04 13.05 31.99
N GLY A 430 -20.76 13.15 31.65
CA GLY A 430 -19.82 12.03 31.67
C GLY A 430 -18.44 12.46 31.20
N PHE A 431 -17.45 11.60 31.37
CA PHE A 431 -16.06 11.94 31.00
C PHE A 431 -15.73 11.37 29.62
N TYR A 432 -15.67 12.26 28.63
CA TYR A 432 -15.34 11.94 27.25
C TYR A 432 -13.91 12.36 26.96
N VAL A 433 -13.16 11.48 26.32
CA VAL A 433 -11.76 11.71 25.95
C VAL A 433 -11.65 11.67 24.44
N THR A 434 -11.11 12.74 23.85
CA THR A 434 -10.83 12.78 22.42
C THR A 434 -9.35 12.53 22.18
N GLY A 435 -9.04 11.48 21.43
CA GLY A 435 -7.70 11.13 20.95
C GLY A 435 -7.64 11.12 19.42
N ARG A 436 -6.48 10.79 18.87
CA ARG A 436 -6.28 10.61 17.42
C ARG A 436 -5.52 9.34 17.13
N VAL A 437 -5.83 8.69 16.02
CA VAL A 437 -5.11 7.51 15.50
C VAL A 437 -4.50 7.85 14.13
N ALA A 438 -3.31 7.37 13.86
CA ALA A 438 -2.68 7.46 12.55
C ALA A 438 -3.43 6.61 11.51
N GLU A 439 -3.43 7.04 10.24
CA GLU A 439 -4.05 6.28 9.13
C GLU A 439 -3.53 4.83 9.02
N THR A 440 -2.25 4.61 9.31
CA THR A 440 -1.61 3.28 9.31
C THR A 440 -2.22 2.31 10.33
N ALA A 441 -2.81 2.85 11.40
CA ALA A 441 -3.41 2.10 12.48
C ALA A 441 -4.94 2.24 12.56
N PHE A 442 -5.54 2.98 11.63
CA PHE A 442 -6.97 3.21 11.57
C PHE A 442 -7.78 1.90 11.55
N ASP A 443 -7.30 0.89 10.81
CA ASP A 443 -8.02 -0.39 10.69
C ASP A 443 -7.89 -1.25 11.97
N LYS A 444 -6.97 -0.91 12.86
CA LYS A 444 -6.71 -1.61 14.12
C LYS A 444 -7.55 -1.06 15.26
N ILE A 445 -7.88 0.24 15.26
CA ILE A 445 -8.76 0.84 16.26
C ILE A 445 -10.23 0.53 15.93
N LYS A 446 -11.02 0.13 16.93
CA LYS A 446 -12.43 -0.22 16.77
C LYS A 446 -13.23 0.23 17.99
N GLU A 447 -14.52 0.48 17.75
CA GLU A 447 -15.48 0.67 18.84
C GLU A 447 -15.43 -0.52 19.82
N GLY A 448 -15.55 -0.21 21.11
CA GLY A 448 -15.46 -1.19 22.19
C GLY A 448 -14.04 -1.50 22.67
N MET A 449 -12.98 -1.02 21.99
CA MET A 449 -11.62 -1.17 22.49
C MET A 449 -11.37 -0.31 23.73
N THR A 450 -10.58 -0.85 24.67
CA THR A 450 -10.18 -0.15 25.89
C THR A 450 -8.98 0.77 25.65
N VAL A 451 -9.05 1.98 26.18
CA VAL A 451 -7.99 2.99 26.19
C VAL A 451 -7.66 3.29 27.64
N THR A 452 -6.38 3.19 27.98
CA THR A 452 -5.84 3.64 29.25
C THR A 452 -5.61 5.14 29.19
N VAL A 453 -6.29 5.89 30.06
CA VAL A 453 -6.25 7.35 30.14
C VAL A 453 -5.53 7.77 31.41
N THR A 454 -4.40 8.46 31.30
CA THR A 454 -3.63 8.92 32.46
C THR A 454 -3.68 10.44 32.57
N SER A 455 -4.16 10.97 33.70
CA SER A 455 -4.27 12.41 33.93
C SER A 455 -2.90 13.06 34.13
N TRP A 456 -2.62 14.15 33.40
CA TRP A 456 -1.43 14.96 33.64
C TRP A 456 -1.47 15.70 34.98
N THR A 457 -2.66 16.00 35.48
CA THR A 457 -2.85 16.79 36.69
C THR A 457 -2.69 15.96 37.95
N SER A 458 -3.32 14.78 37.99
CA SER A 458 -3.34 13.92 39.18
C SER A 458 -2.41 12.72 39.09
N GLY A 459 -1.96 12.33 37.89
CA GLY A 459 -1.24 11.08 37.65
C GLY A 459 -2.12 9.83 37.78
N MET A 460 -3.43 9.99 38.01
CA MET A 460 -4.38 8.89 38.10
C MET A 460 -4.68 8.31 36.72
N THR A 461 -4.89 7.00 36.68
CA THR A 461 -5.23 6.26 35.46
C THR A 461 -6.68 5.79 35.50
N TYR A 462 -7.36 5.91 34.36
CA TYR A 462 -8.74 5.51 34.14
C TYR A 462 -8.82 4.60 32.91
N GLU A 463 -9.75 3.66 32.91
CA GLU A 463 -10.11 2.89 31.72
C GLU A 463 -11.24 3.60 30.99
N ALA A 464 -11.07 3.83 29.69
CA ALA A 464 -12.08 4.37 28.79
C ALA A 464 -12.40 3.36 27.68
N THR A 465 -13.64 3.35 27.22
CA THR A 465 -14.08 2.52 26.08
C THR A 465 -14.25 3.39 24.85
N ILE A 466 -13.63 3.03 23.72
CA ILE A 466 -13.83 3.75 22.46
C ILE A 466 -15.29 3.62 22.03
N SER A 467 -15.95 4.77 21.91
CA SER A 467 -17.36 4.88 21.51
C SER A 467 -17.55 5.28 20.04
N GLY A 468 -16.49 5.73 19.37
CA GLY A 468 -16.53 6.05 17.95
C GLY A 468 -15.18 6.49 17.41
N VAL A 469 -14.96 6.23 16.12
CA VAL A 469 -13.79 6.68 15.36
C VAL A 469 -14.30 7.46 14.15
N SER A 470 -13.83 8.69 13.99
CA SER A 470 -14.21 9.54 12.84
C SER A 470 -13.70 8.92 11.55
N SER A 471 -14.56 8.83 10.54
CA SER A 471 -14.20 8.42 9.18
C SER A 471 -13.41 9.48 8.40
N SER A 472 -13.35 10.71 8.94
CA SER A 472 -12.68 11.85 8.30
C SER A 472 -11.43 12.25 9.10
N PRO A 473 -10.30 12.53 8.43
CA PRO A 473 -9.09 12.92 9.11
C PRO A 473 -9.19 14.36 9.65
N SER A 474 -8.46 14.63 10.72
CA SER A 474 -8.31 15.95 11.31
C SER A 474 -7.59 16.88 10.34
N THR A 475 -8.25 17.96 9.92
CA THR A 475 -7.61 19.00 9.10
C THR A 475 -6.73 19.91 9.98
N GLY A 476 -5.52 20.21 9.51
CA GLY A 476 -4.60 21.13 10.20
C GLY A 476 -3.86 20.57 11.43
N TYR A 477 -4.03 19.29 11.76
CA TYR A 477 -3.19 18.60 12.74
C TYR A 477 -1.96 18.04 12.03
N SER A 478 -0.77 18.51 12.41
CA SER A 478 0.51 17.96 11.96
C SER A 478 1.27 17.55 13.22
N ASP A 479 1.48 16.25 13.39
CA ASP A 479 2.50 15.79 14.32
C ASP A 479 3.85 16.12 13.67
N GLY A 480 4.66 16.96 14.31
CA GLY A 480 5.88 17.56 13.73
C GLY A 480 6.96 16.56 13.25
N ASN A 481 6.68 15.26 13.39
CA ASN A 481 7.49 14.14 12.93
C ASN A 481 7.11 13.65 11.51
N ASN A 482 5.88 13.88 11.02
CA ASN A 482 5.45 13.41 9.69
C ASN A 482 4.27 14.21 9.11
N GLU A 483 4.56 15.24 8.31
CA GLU A 483 3.57 16.14 7.69
C GLU A 483 2.62 15.46 6.69
N ASN A 484 2.92 14.23 6.23
CA ASN A 484 2.13 13.50 5.24
C ASN A 484 1.20 12.43 5.85
N LEU A 485 1.14 12.31 7.17
CA LEU A 485 0.32 11.28 7.84
C LEU A 485 -1.04 11.86 8.23
N SER A 486 -2.13 11.26 7.73
CA SER A 486 -3.49 11.62 8.17
C SER A 486 -3.77 11.05 9.55
N TYR A 487 -4.41 11.84 10.41
CA TYR A 487 -4.84 11.42 11.74
C TYR A 487 -6.37 11.48 11.86
N TYR A 488 -6.97 10.43 12.40
CA TYR A 488 -8.41 10.32 12.56
C TYR A 488 -8.77 10.46 14.04
N PRO A 489 -9.63 11.42 14.42
CA PRO A 489 -10.04 11.56 15.81
C PRO A 489 -10.92 10.38 16.23
N PHE A 490 -10.78 9.95 17.48
CA PHE A 490 -11.69 9.00 18.12
C PHE A 490 -12.16 9.55 19.46
N THR A 491 -13.31 9.07 19.91
CA THR A 491 -13.88 9.39 21.21
C THR A 491 -13.89 8.13 22.07
N ALA A 492 -13.45 8.27 23.32
CA ALA A 492 -13.55 7.23 24.34
C ALA A 492 -14.31 7.76 25.57
N VAL A 493 -15.06 6.88 26.22
CA VAL A 493 -15.91 7.21 27.37
C VAL A 493 -15.35 6.53 28.60
N ILE A 494 -15.07 7.30 29.65
CA ILE A 494 -14.73 6.77 30.97
C ILE A 494 -16.04 6.53 31.72
N HIS A 495 -16.26 5.28 32.16
CA HIS A 495 -17.45 4.91 32.90
C HIS A 495 -17.23 5.07 34.42
N GLY A 496 -18.15 5.76 35.09
CA GLY A 496 -18.12 5.97 36.54
C GLY A 496 -17.54 7.32 36.96
N ASP A 497 -17.26 7.45 38.26
CA ASP A 497 -16.69 8.67 38.82
C ASP A 497 -15.21 8.80 38.46
N ALA A 498 -14.82 9.96 37.93
CA ALA A 498 -13.43 10.31 37.68
C ALA A 498 -13.12 11.69 38.28
N GLU A 499 -11.91 11.85 38.82
CA GLU A 499 -11.41 13.16 39.26
C GLU A 499 -10.75 13.87 38.07
N LEU A 500 -11.57 14.18 37.06
CA LEU A 500 -11.18 14.89 35.85
C LEU A 500 -12.03 16.13 35.66
N SER A 501 -11.49 17.15 35.02
CA SER A 501 -12.17 18.39 34.68
C SER A 501 -12.22 18.61 33.18
N ASN A 502 -13.20 19.40 32.74
CA ASN A 502 -13.29 19.80 31.34
C ASN A 502 -12.02 20.57 30.93
N GLY A 503 -11.36 20.12 29.85
CA GLY A 503 -10.11 20.66 29.35
C GLY A 503 -8.84 20.02 29.94
N ASP A 504 -8.95 19.03 30.84
CA ASP A 504 -7.79 18.31 31.34
C ASP A 504 -7.07 17.59 30.19
N GLY A 505 -5.75 17.75 30.15
CA GLY A 505 -4.88 16.96 29.28
C GLY A 505 -4.60 15.59 29.88
N VAL A 506 -4.57 14.58 29.01
CA VAL A 506 -4.38 13.18 29.41
C VAL A 506 -3.44 12.48 28.45
N ASP A 507 -2.68 11.51 28.95
CA ASP A 507 -1.96 10.55 28.12
C ASP A 507 -2.90 9.40 27.75
N LEU A 508 -2.80 8.92 26.50
CA LEU A 508 -3.59 7.82 25.96
C LEU A 508 -2.69 6.65 25.59
N SER A 509 -3.05 5.45 26.04
CA SER A 509 -2.38 4.21 25.67
C SER A 509 -3.40 3.14 25.31
N ILE A 510 -3.15 2.40 24.24
CA ILE A 510 -3.91 1.22 23.85
C ILE A 510 -2.90 0.10 23.70
N ASP A 511 -3.00 -0.97 24.48
CA ASP A 511 -1.93 -1.98 24.60
C ASP A 511 -1.47 -2.58 23.25
N ASP A 512 -2.38 -2.70 22.26
CA ASP A 512 -2.09 -3.27 20.92
C ASP A 512 -1.58 -2.23 19.90
N LEU A 513 -1.58 -0.93 20.25
CA LEU A 513 -1.21 0.20 19.38
C LEU A 513 -0.17 1.14 20.00
N SER A 514 0.10 0.99 21.29
CA SER A 514 1.22 1.63 21.96
C SER A 514 2.49 0.91 21.54
N SER A 515 3.48 1.66 21.06
CA SER A 515 4.84 1.19 20.78
C SER A 515 5.57 0.83 22.09
N GLN A 516 5.07 -0.20 22.77
CA GLN A 516 5.83 -0.97 23.74
C GLN A 516 6.20 -2.28 23.06
N ASP A 517 7.07 -2.20 22.06
CA ASP A 517 7.91 -3.35 21.77
C ASP A 517 8.78 -3.53 23.01
N GLU A 518 8.41 -4.48 23.88
CA GLU A 518 9.05 -4.73 25.18
C GLU A 518 10.56 -4.98 25.04
N ASP A 519 11.03 -5.32 23.83
CA ASP A 519 12.42 -5.60 23.48
C ASP A 519 13.18 -4.41 22.84
N GLU A 520 12.54 -3.27 22.55
CA GLU A 520 13.21 -2.11 21.97
C GLU A 520 14.08 -1.38 22.99
N ILE A 521 15.39 -1.27 22.71
CA ILE A 521 16.36 -0.63 23.59
C ILE A 521 16.68 0.76 23.06
N TYR A 522 16.28 1.80 23.81
CA TYR A 522 16.72 3.18 23.57
C TYR A 522 17.67 3.61 24.68
N LEU A 523 18.91 3.92 24.30
CA LEU A 523 19.92 4.42 25.23
C LEU A 523 20.21 5.89 24.96
N GLU A 524 20.23 6.71 26.01
CA GLU A 524 20.70 8.09 25.87
C GLU A 524 22.08 8.11 25.21
N GLN A 525 22.27 9.06 24.29
CA GLN A 525 23.48 9.16 23.48
C GLN A 525 24.76 9.21 24.34
N MET A 526 24.68 9.67 25.59
CA MET A 526 25.82 9.69 26.51
C MET A 526 26.38 8.30 26.87
N PHE A 527 25.61 7.22 26.72
CA PHE A 527 26.06 5.85 27.00
C PHE A 527 26.68 5.17 25.77
N VAL A 528 26.42 5.69 24.58
CA VAL A 528 26.89 5.15 23.30
C VAL A 528 28.11 5.94 22.81
N ARG A 529 29.17 5.24 22.41
CA ARG A 529 30.42 5.82 21.91
C ARG A 529 30.56 5.53 20.43
N GLU A 530 31.10 6.49 19.70
CA GLU A 530 31.44 6.35 18.30
C GLU A 530 32.93 5.96 18.16
N ASP A 531 33.20 4.98 17.30
CA ASP A 531 34.53 4.50 16.91
C ASP A 531 34.59 4.47 15.37
N GLY A 532 34.84 5.64 14.75
CA GLY A 532 34.74 5.78 13.30
C GLY A 532 33.29 5.66 12.83
N ASN A 533 32.99 4.65 12.01
CA ASN A 533 31.64 4.42 11.47
C ASN A 533 30.84 3.36 12.24
N GLN A 534 31.30 2.99 13.45
CA GLN A 534 30.69 1.97 14.31
C GLN A 534 30.38 2.56 15.68
N TYR A 535 29.31 2.07 16.30
CA TYR A 535 28.89 2.47 17.64
C TYR A 535 29.15 1.34 18.64
N TYR A 536 29.51 1.69 19.87
CA TYR A 536 29.75 0.71 20.93
C TYR A 536 29.36 1.23 22.32
N VAL A 537 29.05 0.32 23.22
CA VAL A 537 28.86 0.56 24.65
C VAL A 537 29.92 -0.20 25.45
N TYR A 538 30.20 0.24 26.68
CA TYR A 538 30.99 -0.55 27.62
C TYR A 538 30.06 -1.47 28.41
N LYS A 539 30.10 -2.77 28.10
CA LYS A 539 29.26 -3.81 28.71
C LYS A 539 30.07 -4.66 29.68
N LYS A 540 29.47 -5.13 30.78
CA LYS A 540 30.04 -6.16 31.64
C LYS A 540 30.06 -7.50 30.91
N GLY A 541 31.23 -8.08 30.71
CA GLY A 541 31.38 -9.45 30.22
C GLY A 541 31.23 -10.49 31.34
N ASP A 542 31.07 -11.75 30.96
CA ASP A 542 30.84 -12.89 31.86
C ASP A 542 31.94 -13.08 32.92
N ASN A 543 33.14 -12.56 32.64
CA ASN A 543 34.28 -12.53 33.55
C ASN A 543 34.22 -11.40 34.60
N GLY A 544 33.11 -10.66 34.68
CA GLY A 544 32.91 -9.53 35.60
C GLY A 544 33.77 -8.31 35.29
N LYS A 545 34.20 -8.16 34.04
CA LYS A 545 35.01 -7.03 33.56
C LYS A 545 34.37 -6.36 32.37
N LEU A 546 34.66 -5.08 32.16
CA LEU A 546 34.17 -4.34 31.00
C LEU A 546 34.79 -4.87 29.71
N LYS A 547 33.95 -5.02 28.69
CA LYS A 547 34.31 -5.26 27.29
C LYS A 547 33.66 -4.19 26.43
N LYS A 548 34.26 -3.86 25.29
CA LYS A 548 33.55 -3.10 24.27
C LYS A 548 32.52 -4.01 23.61
N GLN A 549 31.27 -3.57 23.54
CA GLN A 549 30.20 -4.24 22.82
C GLN A 549 29.78 -3.32 21.69
N TYR A 550 30.08 -3.71 20.45
CA TYR A 550 29.58 -3.00 19.28
C TYR A 550 28.08 -3.23 19.15
N VAL A 551 27.39 -2.17 18.77
CA VAL A 551 25.94 -2.12 18.63
C VAL A 551 25.59 -1.52 17.28
N GLU A 552 24.51 -2.02 16.69
CA GLU A 552 23.88 -1.38 15.54
C GLU A 552 22.87 -0.36 16.06
N VAL A 553 22.99 0.89 15.60
CA VAL A 553 22.11 1.97 16.03
C VAL A 553 21.14 2.33 14.92
N GLY A 554 19.89 2.56 15.30
CA GLY A 554 18.81 2.97 14.43
C GLY A 554 18.60 4.48 14.51
N LYS A 555 17.35 4.88 14.77
CA LYS A 555 16.94 6.28 14.82
C LYS A 555 17.50 6.98 16.06
N ASN A 556 17.79 8.28 15.93
CA ASN A 556 18.02 9.17 17.07
C ASN A 556 16.71 9.88 17.40
N VAL A 557 16.24 9.73 18.63
CA VAL A 557 14.95 10.22 19.08
C VAL A 557 15.14 10.96 20.40
N SER A 558 14.92 12.29 20.40
CA SER A 558 14.99 13.14 21.59
C SER A 558 16.29 13.01 22.42
N GLY A 559 17.43 12.70 21.79
CA GLY A 559 18.73 12.53 22.45
C GLY A 559 19.05 11.10 22.90
N SER A 560 18.15 10.14 22.63
CA SER A 560 18.40 8.70 22.77
C SER A 560 18.61 8.05 21.39
N LEU A 561 19.46 7.03 21.34
CA LEU A 561 19.71 6.22 20.16
C LEU A 561 19.01 4.86 20.31
N GLU A 562 18.25 4.48 19.29
CA GLU A 562 17.71 3.14 19.13
C GLU A 562 18.85 2.14 18.96
N ILE A 563 18.85 1.05 19.72
CA ILE A 563 19.80 -0.05 19.61
C ILE A 563 19.08 -1.21 18.94
N VAL A 564 19.36 -1.39 17.64
CA VAL A 564 18.71 -2.42 16.79
C VAL A 564 19.29 -3.80 17.08
N SER A 565 20.59 -3.89 17.37
CA SER A 565 21.24 -5.15 17.70
C SER A 565 22.52 -4.99 18.51
N GLY A 566 22.94 -6.06 19.20
CA GLY A 566 24.21 -6.13 19.94
C GLY A 566 24.09 -5.92 21.45
N LEU A 567 22.90 -5.70 21.98
CA LEU A 567 22.63 -5.52 23.41
C LEU A 567 21.27 -6.15 23.78
N SER A 568 21.14 -6.60 25.02
CA SER A 568 19.88 -7.11 25.60
C SER A 568 19.55 -6.38 26.89
N LEU A 569 18.29 -6.42 27.34
CA LEU A 569 17.82 -5.72 28.55
C LEU A 569 18.53 -6.17 29.84
N ASP A 570 18.92 -7.45 29.91
CA ASP A 570 19.65 -8.03 31.05
C ASP A 570 21.13 -7.64 31.10
N ASP A 571 21.66 -7.07 30.01
CA ASP A 571 23.06 -6.68 29.97
C ASP A 571 23.32 -5.50 30.91
N GLU A 572 24.50 -5.46 31.52
CA GLU A 572 24.89 -4.32 32.36
C GLU A 572 25.91 -3.44 31.62
N ILE A 573 25.58 -2.15 31.45
CA ILE A 573 26.44 -1.17 30.77
C ILE A 573 27.04 -0.15 31.76
N ALA A 574 28.16 0.48 31.39
CA ALA A 574 28.82 1.54 32.16
C ALA A 574 28.69 2.90 31.48
N PHE A 575 28.72 3.97 32.29
CA PHE A 575 28.90 5.32 31.78
C PHE A 575 30.31 5.47 31.16
N PRO A 576 30.43 5.77 29.86
CA PRO A 576 31.68 5.56 29.12
C PRO A 576 32.78 6.59 29.39
N TYR A 577 32.45 7.72 30.03
CA TYR A 577 33.37 8.84 30.25
C TYR A 577 34.02 8.87 31.65
N GLY A 578 33.80 7.83 32.47
CA GLY A 578 34.43 7.73 33.78
C GLY A 578 35.95 7.55 33.71
N ARG A 579 36.68 8.15 34.66
CA ARG A 579 38.16 8.12 34.69
C ARG A 579 38.78 6.73 34.67
N ASP A 580 38.10 5.75 35.27
CA ASP A 580 38.59 4.38 35.43
C ASP A 580 37.98 3.41 34.38
N VAL A 581 37.24 3.94 33.40
CA VAL A 581 36.52 3.17 32.37
C VAL A 581 37.44 2.81 31.22
N ARG A 582 37.72 1.51 31.09
CA ARG A 582 38.48 0.93 29.97
C ARG A 582 38.18 -0.56 29.86
N GLU A 583 38.46 -1.13 28.71
CA GLU A 583 38.37 -2.57 28.51
C GLU A 583 39.23 -3.34 29.52
N GLY A 584 38.66 -4.40 30.09
CA GLY A 584 39.24 -5.21 31.15
C GLY A 584 39.12 -4.64 32.57
N ALA A 585 38.52 -3.45 32.76
CA ALA A 585 38.27 -2.90 34.10
C ALA A 585 37.25 -3.75 34.89
N LYS A 586 37.46 -3.91 36.20
CA LYS A 586 36.53 -4.63 37.07
C LYS A 586 35.21 -3.85 37.20
N THR A 587 34.09 -4.55 37.23
CA THR A 587 32.76 -3.92 37.36
C THR A 587 32.19 -4.03 38.77
N LYS A 588 31.28 -3.12 39.12
CA LYS A 588 30.40 -3.20 40.30
C LYS A 588 28.98 -2.86 39.86
N SER A 589 28.06 -3.79 40.03
CA SER A 589 26.65 -3.60 39.68
C SER A 589 25.96 -2.56 40.58
N THR A 590 25.05 -1.79 40.00
CA THR A 590 24.21 -0.78 40.63
C THR A 590 22.86 -0.72 39.90
N ASP A 591 21.81 -0.23 40.55
CA ASP A 591 20.47 -0.23 39.95
C ASP A 591 20.33 0.82 38.84
N THR A 592 21.01 1.96 38.98
CA THR A 592 20.99 3.06 38.00
C THR A 592 22.35 3.78 37.88
N LEU A 593 22.61 4.39 36.73
CA LEU A 593 23.75 5.28 36.49
C LEU A 593 23.39 6.78 36.48
N TYR A 594 22.11 7.12 36.67
CA TYR A 594 21.64 8.51 36.71
C TYR A 594 21.91 9.20 38.06
N ASP A 595 22.21 8.43 39.11
CA ASP A 595 22.57 8.94 40.43
C ASP A 595 24.03 9.44 40.46
N TYR A 596 24.21 10.72 40.12
CA TYR A 596 25.45 11.45 40.39
C TYR A 596 25.36 12.15 41.75
N LYS A 597 26.05 11.61 42.76
CA LYS A 597 26.46 12.34 43.96
C LYS A 597 27.96 12.59 43.97
#